data_AF-A0A1G3PJ73-F1
#
_entry.id   AF-A0A1G3PJ73-F1
#
_cell.length_a   1.000
_cell.length_b   1.000
_cell.length_c   1.000
_cell.angle_alpha   90.00
_cell.angle_beta   90.00
_cell.angle_gamma   90.00
#
_symmetry.space_group_name_H-M   'P 1'
#
loop_
_entity.id
_entity.type
_entity.pdbx_description
1 polymer ?
#
loop_
_entity_poly.entity_id
_entity_poly.type
_entity_poly.pdbx_seq_one_letter_code
_entity_poly.pdbx_strand_id
1 'polypeptide(L)' 'MIIKDFLPPPEQLIRKQPTQKVTISLTKNSLKFFKKAGKKSHIPYQQLIRKVVEQYSIIYQKY' A
#
# COMPACT_ATOMS: atom_id res chain seq x y z
N MET A 1 -35.48 -9.09 -3.33
CA MET A 1 -34.16 -9.58 -2.89
C MET A 1 -33.54 -8.47 -2.07
N ILE A 2 -33.44 -8.62 -0.75
CA ILE A 2 -32.95 -7.56 0.15
C ILE A 2 -31.43 -7.66 0.18
N ILE A 3 -30.74 -6.66 -0.36
CA ILE A 3 -29.31 -6.49 -0.12
C ILE A 3 -29.19 -6.04 1.33
N LYS A 4 -28.62 -6.91 2.18
CA LYS A 4 -28.25 -6.58 3.55
C LYS A 4 -27.06 -5.62 3.49
N ASP A 5 -27.36 -4.34 3.38
CA ASP A 5 -26.38 -3.25 3.36
C ASP A 5 -25.82 -3.07 4.77
N PHE A 6 -24.90 -3.96 5.16
CA PHE A 6 -24.14 -3.82 6.39
C PHE A 6 -22.75 -3.31 6.03
N LEU A 7 -22.63 -1.99 5.93
CA LEU A 7 -21.36 -1.39 6.32
C LEU A 7 -21.12 -1.77 7.79
N PRO A 8 -19.99 -2.42 8.12
CA PRO A 8 -19.68 -2.70 9.51
C PRO A 8 -19.59 -1.37 10.27
N PRO A 9 -19.93 -1.35 11.57
CA PRO A 9 -19.87 -0.14 12.38
C PRO A 9 -18.52 0.58 12.22
N PRO A 10 -18.48 1.93 12.32
CA PRO A 10 -17.27 2.73 12.07
C PRO A 10 -16.01 2.21 12.77
N GLU A 11 -16.15 1.65 13.96
CA GLU A 11 -15.05 1.07 14.73
C GLU A 11 -14.42 -0.17 14.06
N GLN A 12 -15.21 -0.95 13.32
CA GLN A 12 -14.75 -2.13 12.57
C GLN A 12 -14.19 -1.78 11.18
N LEU A 13 -14.55 -0.61 10.64
CA LEU A 13 -13.98 -0.08 9.39
C LEU A 13 -12.51 0.34 9.56
N ILE A 14 -12.09 0.70 10.78
CA ILE A 14 -10.74 1.19 11.09
C ILE A 14 -9.82 0.03 11.53
N ARG A 15 -9.95 -1.15 10.92
CA ARG A 15 -8.95 -2.22 11.10
C ARG A 15 -7.66 -1.83 10.38
N LYS A 16 -6.82 -1.04 11.05
CA LYS A 16 -5.43 -0.80 10.63
C LYS A 16 -4.72 -2.16 10.63
N GLN A 17 -4.31 -2.62 9.45
CA GLN A 17 -3.48 -3.82 9.37
C GLN A 17 -2.17 -3.59 10.12
N PRO A 18 -1.69 -4.55 10.93
CA PRO A 18 -0.41 -4.43 11.59
C PRO A 18 0.70 -4.26 10.54
N THR A 19 1.61 -3.32 10.77
CA THR A 19 2.74 -3.07 9.87
C THR A 19 4.05 -3.43 10.55
N GLN A 20 4.90 -4.18 9.86
CA GLN A 20 6.25 -4.50 10.30
C GLN A 20 7.26 -3.63 9.54
N LYS A 21 8.21 -3.03 10.26
CA LYS A 21 9.31 -2.28 9.65
C LYS A 21 10.39 -3.27 9.23
N VAL A 22 10.80 -3.17 7.97
CA VAL A 22 11.89 -3.96 7.39
C VAL A 22 12.83 -3.04 6.63
N THR A 23 14.11 -3.42 6.57
CA THR A 23 15.12 -2.71 5.77
C THR A 23 15.33 -3.49 4.47
N ILE A 24 15.22 -2.81 3.33
CA ILE A 24 15.47 -3.38 2.01
C ILE A 24 16.44 -2.49 1.24
N SER A 25 17.31 -3.10 0.42
CA SER A 25 18.18 -2.37 -0.50
C SER A 25 17.48 -2.17 -1.84
N LEU A 26 17.52 -0.95 -2.38
CA LEU A 26 16.96 -0.60 -3.69
C LEU A 26 18.05 -0.05 -4.61
N THR A 27 17.90 -0.27 -5.92
CA THR A 27 18.81 0.33 -6.89
C THR A 27 18.67 1.85 -6.91
N LYS A 28 19.74 2.57 -7.27
CA LYS A 28 19.72 4.03 -7.44
C LYS A 28 18.64 4.48 -8.45
N ASN A 29 18.45 3.71 -9.52
CA ASN A 29 17.48 4.02 -10.57
C ASN A 29 16.04 3.89 -10.08
N SER A 30 15.71 2.79 -9.38
CA SER A 30 14.39 2.60 -8.79
C SER A 30 14.08 3.71 -7.79
N LEU A 31 15.04 4.09 -6.94
CA LEU A 31 14.85 5.17 -5.97
C LEU A 31 14.62 6.54 -6.66
N LYS A 32 15.36 6.83 -7.73
CA LYS A 32 15.18 8.06 -8.52
C LYS A 32 13.79 8.13 -9.15
N PHE A 33 13.29 7.01 -9.67
CA PHE A 33 11.93 6.90 -10.21
C PHE A 33 10.87 7.27 -9.16
N PHE A 34 10.89 6.62 -7.99
CA PHE A 34 9.89 6.86 -6.94
C PHE A 34 9.98 8.29 -6.38
N LYS A 35 11.19 8.85 -6.23
CA LYS A 35 11.36 10.25 -5.82
C LYS A 35 10.73 11.22 -6.82
N LYS A 36 10.89 10.99 -8.12
CA LYS A 36 10.27 11.82 -9.17
C LYS A 36 8.74 11.68 -9.18
N ALA A 37 8.24 10.45 -9.08
CA ALA A 37 6.80 10.16 -9.03
C ALA A 37 6.15 10.80 -7.80
N GLY A 38 6.78 10.67 -6.62
CA GLY A 38 6.27 11.25 -5.38
C GLY A 38 6.18 12.78 -5.42
N LYS A 39 7.17 13.44 -6.01
CA LYS A 39 7.12 14.90 -6.25
C LYS A 39 5.97 15.29 -7.17
N LYS A 40 5.76 14.57 -8.28
CA LYS A 40 4.69 14.86 -9.25
C LYS A 40 3.30 14.70 -8.62
N SER A 41 3.13 13.67 -7.80
CA SER A 41 1.83 13.31 -7.21
C SER A 41 1.59 13.89 -5.82
N HIS A 42 2.53 14.67 -5.26
CA HIS A 42 2.48 15.19 -3.88
C HIS A 42 2.30 14.09 -2.82
N ILE A 43 2.89 12.92 -3.05
CA ILE A 43 2.84 11.75 -2.16
C ILE A 43 4.26 11.37 -1.76
N PRO A 44 4.55 11.07 -0.48
CA PRO A 44 5.86 10.58 -0.08
C PRO A 44 6.26 9.34 -0.87
N TYR A 45 7.46 9.32 -1.43
CA TYR A 45 7.92 8.23 -2.30
C TYR A 45 7.94 6.87 -1.58
N GLN A 46 8.11 6.85 -0.25
CA GLN A 46 8.02 5.65 0.57
C GLN A 46 6.62 5.03 0.55
N GLN A 47 5.56 5.84 0.45
CA GLN A 47 4.19 5.34 0.31
C GLN A 47 3.99 4.66 -1.05
N LEU A 48 4.57 5.22 -2.11
CA LEU A 48 4.54 4.60 -3.44
C LEU A 48 5.24 3.23 -3.44
N ILE A 49 6.42 3.14 -2.82
CA ILE A 49 7.15 1.87 -2.66
C ILE A 49 6.28 0.85 -1.90
N ARG A 50 5.69 1.27 -0.77
CA ARG A 50 4.80 0.40 0.02
C ARG A 50 3.63 -0.10 -0.80
N LYS A 51 2.99 0.77 -1.59
CA LYS A 51 1.86 0.40 -2.45
C LYS A 51 2.26 -0.62 -3.51
N VAL A 52 3.42 -0.46 -4.14
CA VAL A 52 3.91 -1.44 -5.12
C VAL A 52 4.14 -2.81 -4.48
N VAL A 53 4.80 -2.86 -3.31
CA VAL A 53 5.04 -4.12 -2.58
C VAL A 53 3.72 -4.76 -2.14
N GLU A 54 2.78 -3.97 -1.64
CA GLU A 54 1.45 -4.41 -1.24
C GLU A 54 0.68 -5.00 -2.43
N GLN A 55 0.64 -4.30 -3.57
CA GLN A 55 -0.04 -4.80 -4.78
C GLN A 55 0.60 -6.07 -5.32
N TYR A 56 1.93 -6.16 -5.31
CA TYR A 56 2.63 -7.38 -5.69
C TYR A 56 2.21 -8.55 -4.78
N SER A 57 2.15 -8.34 -3.46
CA SER A 57 1.69 -9.39 -2.54
C SER A 57 0.25 -9.83 -2.81
N ILE A 58 -0.66 -8.90 -3.14
CA ILE A 58 -2.07 -9.23 -3.44
C ILE A 58 -2.17 -10.10 -4.69
N ILE A 59 -1.42 -9.75 -5.74
CA ILE A 59 -1.44 -10.50 -7.01
C ILE A 59 -0.92 -11.93 -6.81
N TYR A 60 0.12 -12.10 -5.99
CA TYR A 60 0.79 -13.39 -5.79
C TYR A 60 0.42 -14.10 -4.49
N GLN A 61 -0.61 -13.66 -3.77
CA GLN A 61 -1.06 -14.26 -2.49
C GLN A 61 -1.60 -15.69 -2.64
N LYS A 62 -1.71 -16.20 -3.88
CA LYS A 62 -2.19 -17.55 -4.20
C LYS A 62 -1.09 -18.63 -4.21
N TYR A 63 0.15 -18.28 -3.84
CA TYR A 63 1.24 -19.22 -3.58
C TYR A 63 1.52 -19.30 -2.09
#